data_AF-A0A0W8B4V8-F1
#
_entry.id   AF-A0A0W8B4V8-F1
#
_cell.length_a   1.000
_cell.length_b   1.000
_cell.length_c   1.000
_cell.angle_alpha   90.00
_cell.angle_beta   90.00
_cell.angle_gamma   90.00
#
_symmetry.space_group_name_H-M   'P 1'
#
loop_
_entity.id
_entity.type
_entity.pdbx_description
1 polymer ?
#
loop_
_entity_poly.entity_id
_entity_poly.type
_entity_poly.pdbx_seq_one_letter_code
_entity_poly.pdbx_strand_id
1 'polypeptide(L)'
;MTHQNVAADQWDDRADEIVDSFSTEDLIGQMAQIDISVLMTDDLELDEEIVRKYAKMRVGSYLNSPLTNGPKNGTYLWTAEKWREVVTRIQEITMEENGGHPMIYGVDSVHGAIFVRGATLFGQQINAAASFRPDLVYEQGRITARDTLAAGIPWIFGPILGISRNPLWPRTFETFGEDPYLDSVMADAIVRGLQSNGSTAACMKHWIVYTKTPTGHDKDAVTVSDYDLLNYFLPPFKSAIDAGVLSAMENYISVNGVPLVSNKKLMNALLRDDLGWDGMMVTDYAEIDQLADFHRVARTYDEATRISLTRASVDMSMIATDDSFMNGTKALLEQSPQYLARPYRSLNVPEMKQLKKFSKISLKVGETQTVQFTLTADDWSVYYPQIGHGLKMIAEDSEFWVAIKPETGCDVYNETASRSSLCSNFTLSTGEYPFGTIEIPW
;
A
#
# COMPACT_ATOMS: atom_id res chain seq x y z
N MET A 1 15.89 25.35 13.61
CA MET A 1 16.08 24.78 14.96
C MET A 1 16.77 23.44 14.79
N THR A 2 17.49 22.93 15.80
CA THR A 2 18.10 21.60 15.74
C THR A 2 17.03 20.54 15.96
N HIS A 3 16.57 19.90 14.88
CA HIS A 3 15.91 18.60 15.02
C HIS A 3 16.97 17.64 15.55
N GLN A 4 16.77 17.14 16.77
CA GLN A 4 17.51 15.97 17.22
C GLN A 4 16.95 14.77 16.47
N ASN A 5 17.82 13.99 15.84
CA ASN A 5 17.46 12.66 15.36
C ASN A 5 17.32 11.75 16.58
N VAL A 6 16.15 11.85 17.22
CA VAL A 6 15.62 10.83 18.14
C VAL A 6 15.56 9.53 17.33
N ALA A 7 16.27 8.50 17.78
CA ALA A 7 16.32 7.21 17.11
C ALA A 7 14.95 6.53 17.12
N ALA A 8 14.74 5.52 16.25
CA ALA A 8 13.49 4.74 16.22
C ALA A 8 13.18 4.20 17.62
N ASP A 9 14.18 3.58 18.26
CA ASP A 9 14.20 3.07 19.63
C ASP A 9 13.52 4.02 20.65
N GLN A 10 13.75 5.34 20.53
CA GLN A 10 13.23 6.35 21.46
C GLN A 10 11.83 6.89 21.11
N TRP A 11 11.31 6.58 19.93
CA TRP A 11 9.89 6.72 19.61
C TRP A 11 9.12 5.45 19.94
N ASP A 12 9.75 4.28 19.74
CA ASP A 12 9.21 2.96 20.06
C ASP A 12 9.03 2.82 21.58
N ASP A 13 10.07 3.11 22.39
CA ASP A 13 9.99 3.22 23.87
C ASP A 13 8.77 4.06 24.32
N ARG A 14 8.49 5.16 23.61
CA ARG A 14 7.42 6.12 23.94
C ARG A 14 6.05 5.71 23.39
N ALA A 15 6.01 4.90 22.34
CA ALA A 15 4.78 4.28 21.86
C ALA A 15 4.36 3.18 22.84
N ASP A 16 5.30 2.34 23.28
CA ASP A 16 5.09 1.32 24.29
C ASP A 16 4.65 1.95 25.64
N GLU A 17 5.32 2.98 26.14
CA GLU A 17 4.88 3.71 27.36
C GLU A 17 3.43 4.25 27.27
N ILE A 18 2.98 4.63 26.07
CA ILE A 18 1.60 5.10 25.83
C ILE A 18 0.64 3.91 25.76
N VAL A 19 0.96 2.87 24.99
CA VAL A 19 0.11 1.70 24.76
C VAL A 19 -0.05 0.85 26.02
N ASP A 20 0.99 0.67 26.83
CA ASP A 20 0.91 0.00 28.15
C ASP A 20 0.02 0.76 29.15
N SER A 21 -0.26 2.05 28.91
CA SER A 21 -1.15 2.87 29.74
C SER A 21 -2.63 2.81 29.32
N PHE A 22 -2.94 2.25 28.15
CA PHE A 22 -4.28 2.27 27.56
C PHE A 22 -5.25 1.30 28.25
N SER A 23 -6.51 1.74 28.36
CA SER A 23 -7.63 0.83 28.61
C SER A 23 -7.99 0.03 27.34
N THR A 24 -8.80 -1.03 27.49
CA THR A 24 -9.41 -1.73 26.36
C THR A 24 -10.18 -0.77 25.45
N GLU A 25 -10.88 0.20 26.03
CA GLU A 25 -11.60 1.24 25.31
C GLU A 25 -10.68 2.18 24.53
N ASP A 26 -9.51 2.53 25.09
CA ASP A 26 -8.50 3.33 24.38
C ASP A 26 -7.91 2.55 23.21
N LEU A 27 -7.50 1.28 23.41
CA LEU A 27 -7.02 0.41 22.34
C LEU A 27 -8.03 0.32 21.18
N ILE A 28 -9.29 -0.04 21.48
CA ILE A 28 -10.35 -0.18 20.47
C ILE A 28 -10.63 1.15 19.76
N GLY A 29 -10.60 2.27 20.50
CA GLY A 29 -10.80 3.60 19.93
C GLY A 29 -9.64 4.04 19.02
N GLN A 30 -8.39 3.75 19.38
CA GLN A 30 -7.23 4.06 18.52
C GLN A 30 -7.21 3.22 17.24
N MET A 31 -7.80 2.01 17.26
CA MET A 31 -8.06 1.21 16.06
C MET A 31 -9.25 1.72 15.21
N ALA A 32 -9.96 2.77 15.61
CA ALA A 32 -11.14 3.29 14.92
C ALA A 32 -10.85 4.57 14.10
N GLN A 33 -11.29 4.57 12.85
CA GLN A 33 -11.30 5.75 11.98
C GLN A 33 -12.71 6.07 11.48
N ILE A 34 -13.13 7.33 11.65
CA ILE A 34 -14.49 7.83 11.35
C ILE A 34 -14.46 8.93 10.27
N ASP A 35 -15.39 8.86 9.31
CA ASP A 35 -15.50 9.83 8.21
C ASP A 35 -16.01 11.18 8.70
N ILE A 36 -15.41 12.29 8.24
CA ILE A 36 -15.82 13.65 8.67
C ILE A 36 -17.29 13.96 8.39
N SER A 37 -17.95 13.31 7.42
CA SER A 37 -19.35 13.60 7.10
C SER A 37 -20.32 13.36 8.26
N VAL A 38 -20.00 12.53 9.26
CA VAL A 38 -20.83 12.40 10.49
C VAL A 38 -20.53 13.46 11.55
N LEU A 39 -19.43 14.20 11.42
CA LEU A 39 -19.07 15.31 12.30
C LEU A 39 -19.62 16.67 11.83
N MET A 40 -20.28 16.72 10.66
CA MET A 40 -20.60 17.96 9.97
C MET A 40 -22.11 18.12 9.76
N THR A 41 -22.60 19.32 10.03
CA THR A 41 -23.96 19.74 9.66
C THR A 41 -24.11 19.88 8.14
N ASP A 42 -25.35 19.90 7.64
CA ASP A 42 -25.66 20.11 6.21
C ASP A 42 -25.07 21.43 5.66
N ASP A 43 -24.94 22.45 6.52
CA ASP A 43 -24.37 23.76 6.20
C ASP A 43 -22.82 23.82 6.23
N LEU A 44 -22.14 22.67 6.39
CA LEU A 44 -20.68 22.54 6.47
C LEU A 44 -20.03 23.20 7.72
N GLU A 45 -20.75 23.31 8.83
CA GLU A 45 -20.16 23.64 10.13
C GLU A 45 -20.08 22.41 11.05
N LEU A 46 -19.07 22.41 11.93
CA LEU A 46 -18.70 21.27 12.78
C LEU A 46 -19.70 21.07 13.94
N ASP A 47 -20.20 19.85 14.10
CA ASP A 47 -21.03 19.46 15.23
C ASP A 47 -20.16 19.02 16.42
N GLU A 48 -19.89 19.96 17.34
CA GLU A 48 -19.09 19.67 18.53
C GLU A 48 -19.70 18.61 19.45
N GLU A 49 -21.03 18.39 19.45
CA GLU A 49 -21.64 17.34 20.28
C GLU A 49 -21.30 15.96 19.71
N ILE A 50 -21.31 15.79 18.40
CA ILE A 50 -20.90 14.54 17.73
C ILE A 50 -19.38 14.33 17.81
N VAL A 51 -18.55 15.38 17.69
CA VAL A 51 -17.10 15.25 17.96
C VAL A 51 -16.86 14.81 19.40
N ARG A 52 -17.57 15.39 20.39
CA ARG A 52 -17.48 14.97 21.81
C ARG A 52 -18.00 13.56 22.05
N LYS A 53 -18.94 13.06 21.25
CA LYS A 53 -19.37 11.64 21.28
C LYS A 53 -18.20 10.73 20.86
N TYR A 54 -17.62 10.94 19.68
CA TYR A 54 -16.55 10.06 19.17
C TYR A 54 -15.25 10.18 19.97
N ALA A 55 -14.92 11.36 20.48
CA ALA A 55 -13.80 11.56 21.40
C ALA A 55 -13.94 10.75 22.70
N LYS A 56 -15.16 10.70 23.28
CA LYS A 56 -15.45 9.85 24.46
C LYS A 56 -15.39 8.36 24.13
N MET A 57 -15.62 7.98 22.87
CA MET A 57 -15.42 6.63 22.34
C MET A 57 -13.95 6.33 21.96
N ARG A 58 -13.03 7.26 22.27
CA ARG A 58 -11.56 7.15 22.11
C ARG A 58 -11.06 7.01 20.67
N VAL A 59 -11.90 7.37 19.69
CA VAL A 59 -11.58 7.36 18.24
C VAL A 59 -10.26 8.07 17.96
N GLY A 60 -9.28 7.33 17.42
CA GLY A 60 -7.92 7.80 17.17
C GLY A 60 -7.71 8.46 15.81
N SER A 61 -8.65 8.30 14.87
CA SER A 61 -8.50 8.89 13.54
C SER A 61 -9.81 9.39 12.94
N TYR A 62 -9.70 10.43 12.13
CA TYR A 62 -10.78 10.94 11.29
C TYR A 62 -10.29 11.07 9.85
N LEU A 63 -11.19 10.97 8.87
CA LEU A 63 -10.82 11.00 7.46
C LEU A 63 -11.69 11.88 6.55
N ASN A 64 -11.24 11.97 5.30
CA ASN A 64 -11.99 12.44 4.13
C ASN A 64 -12.24 13.96 4.12
N SER A 65 -12.94 14.42 3.08
CA SER A 65 -13.48 15.77 2.95
C SER A 65 -15.01 15.73 3.03
N PRO A 66 -15.68 16.69 3.71
CA PRO A 66 -17.14 16.78 3.70
C PRO A 66 -17.70 17.15 2.31
N LEU A 67 -16.79 17.41 1.34
CA LEU A 67 -17.02 17.73 -0.05
C LEU A 67 -16.52 16.63 -1.01
N THR A 68 -16.10 15.45 -0.50
CA THR A 68 -15.72 14.29 -1.34
C THR A 68 -16.85 13.86 -2.27
N ASN A 69 -18.10 13.92 -1.79
CA ASN A 69 -19.31 13.65 -2.60
C ASN A 69 -19.76 14.86 -3.45
N GLY A 70 -18.90 15.85 -3.65
CA GLY A 70 -19.14 17.03 -4.48
C GLY A 70 -19.55 18.29 -3.69
N PRO A 71 -19.80 19.41 -4.41
CA PRO A 71 -20.05 20.72 -3.79
C PRO A 71 -21.35 20.77 -2.99
N LYS A 72 -21.29 21.29 -1.76
CA LYS A 72 -22.45 21.56 -0.90
C LYS A 72 -22.63 23.08 -0.72
N ASN A 73 -23.88 23.57 -0.80
CA ASN A 73 -24.27 24.97 -0.59
C ASN A 73 -23.40 26.01 -1.35
N GLY A 74 -22.91 25.67 -2.55
CA GLY A 74 -22.04 26.52 -3.37
C GLY A 74 -20.55 26.48 -2.98
N THR A 75 -20.19 25.78 -1.91
CA THR A 75 -18.79 25.53 -1.52
C THR A 75 -18.26 24.31 -2.26
N TYR A 76 -17.17 24.50 -3.01
CA TYR A 76 -16.51 23.44 -3.78
C TYR A 76 -15.35 22.80 -3.02
N LEU A 77 -14.54 23.62 -2.34
CA LEU A 77 -13.38 23.22 -1.53
C LEU A 77 -13.14 24.27 -0.43
N TRP A 78 -12.67 23.83 0.74
CA TRP A 78 -12.17 24.70 1.81
C TRP A 78 -10.73 25.18 1.53
N THR A 79 -10.35 26.35 2.04
CA THR A 79 -8.95 26.81 2.02
C THR A 79 -8.15 26.13 3.12
N ALA A 80 -6.82 26.23 3.08
CA ALA A 80 -5.94 25.67 4.10
C ALA A 80 -6.24 26.22 5.51
N GLU A 81 -6.74 27.46 5.61
CA GLU A 81 -7.11 28.10 6.86
C GLU A 81 -8.36 27.48 7.48
N LYS A 82 -9.48 27.33 6.73
CA LYS A 82 -10.72 26.68 7.26
C LYS A 82 -10.49 25.20 7.52
N TRP A 83 -9.67 24.53 6.71
CA TRP A 83 -9.22 23.17 7.02
C TRP A 83 -8.48 23.09 8.36
N ARG A 84 -7.46 23.95 8.58
CA ARG A 84 -6.70 23.97 9.83
C ARG A 84 -7.58 24.35 11.03
N GLU A 85 -8.50 25.31 10.87
CA GLU A 85 -9.50 25.66 11.88
C GLU A 85 -10.29 24.42 12.34
N VAL A 86 -10.91 23.69 11.41
CA VAL A 86 -11.75 22.52 11.71
C VAL A 86 -10.91 21.36 12.28
N VAL A 87 -9.78 21.02 11.65
CA VAL A 87 -8.91 19.92 12.09
C VAL A 87 -8.30 20.21 13.48
N THR A 88 -7.90 21.47 13.75
CA THR A 88 -7.46 21.87 15.10
C THR A 88 -8.59 21.79 16.11
N ARG A 89 -9.82 22.23 15.78
CA ARG A 89 -10.94 22.14 16.72
C ARG A 89 -11.33 20.69 17.04
N ILE A 90 -11.31 19.79 16.05
CA ILE A 90 -11.47 18.34 16.29
C ILE A 90 -10.37 17.81 17.21
N GLN A 91 -9.11 18.22 16.99
CA GLN A 91 -7.98 17.79 17.82
C GLN A 91 -8.10 18.26 19.28
N GLU A 92 -8.47 19.53 19.51
CA GLU A 92 -8.71 20.09 20.85
C GLU A 92 -9.77 19.28 21.60
N ILE A 93 -10.96 19.14 21.01
CA ILE A 93 -12.08 18.40 21.60
C ILE A 93 -11.72 16.94 21.85
N THR A 94 -10.95 16.33 20.95
CA THR A 94 -10.52 14.94 21.12
C THR A 94 -9.63 14.78 22.36
N MET A 95 -8.62 15.66 22.51
CA MET A 95 -7.72 15.65 23.68
C MET A 95 -8.40 16.09 24.98
N GLU A 96 -9.40 16.98 24.93
CA GLU A 96 -10.23 17.35 26.09
C GLU A 96 -10.95 16.15 26.73
N GLU A 97 -11.44 15.21 25.90
CA GLU A 97 -12.38 14.16 26.32
C GLU A 97 -11.76 12.75 26.40
N ASN A 98 -10.67 12.49 25.65
CA ASN A 98 -10.03 11.18 25.58
C ASN A 98 -8.85 10.97 26.54
N GLY A 99 -8.53 11.96 27.39
CA GLY A 99 -7.39 11.91 28.31
C GLY A 99 -6.10 12.57 27.80
N GLY A 100 -6.12 13.19 26.61
CA GLY A 100 -4.98 13.93 26.04
C GLY A 100 -4.26 13.21 24.91
N HIS A 101 -4.81 12.11 24.39
CA HIS A 101 -4.25 11.39 23.25
C HIS A 101 -4.53 12.16 21.95
N PRO A 102 -3.53 12.39 21.08
CA PRO A 102 -3.74 13.05 19.80
C PRO A 102 -4.60 12.19 18.87
N MET A 103 -5.10 12.77 17.78
CA MET A 103 -5.75 12.03 16.69
C MET A 103 -4.97 12.24 15.39
N ILE A 104 -5.02 11.27 14.49
CA ILE A 104 -4.42 11.38 13.17
C ILE A 104 -5.51 11.62 12.11
N TYR A 105 -5.40 12.72 11.36
CA TYR A 105 -6.34 13.02 10.27
C TYR A 105 -5.78 12.50 8.93
N GLY A 106 -6.55 11.68 8.21
CA GLY A 106 -6.18 11.09 6.93
C GLY A 106 -6.98 11.64 5.74
N VAL A 107 -6.35 11.84 4.58
CA VAL A 107 -7.07 12.25 3.37
C VAL A 107 -6.44 11.74 2.07
N ASP A 108 -7.26 11.48 1.06
CA ASP A 108 -6.82 11.34 -0.32
C ASP A 108 -6.22 12.67 -0.83
N SER A 109 -4.91 12.68 -1.03
CA SER A 109 -4.15 13.75 -1.70
C SER A 109 -3.23 13.13 -2.74
N VAL A 110 -3.85 12.52 -3.76
CA VAL A 110 -3.19 11.52 -4.63
C VAL A 110 -2.44 12.12 -5.83
N HIS A 111 -2.77 13.36 -6.22
CA HIS A 111 -2.07 14.10 -7.28
C HIS A 111 -1.88 15.59 -6.95
N GLY A 112 -1.56 15.87 -5.68
CA GLY A 112 -1.65 17.20 -5.07
C GLY A 112 -2.61 17.17 -3.87
N ALA A 113 -2.70 18.26 -3.13
CA ALA A 113 -3.64 18.38 -2.01
C ALA A 113 -5.06 18.65 -2.55
N ILE A 114 -5.68 17.64 -3.16
CA ILE A 114 -6.86 17.79 -4.04
C ILE A 114 -8.07 18.46 -3.39
N PHE A 115 -8.21 18.33 -2.06
CA PHE A 115 -9.29 18.93 -1.28
C PHE A 115 -8.96 20.31 -0.69
N VAL A 116 -7.77 20.86 -0.97
CA VAL A 116 -7.31 22.15 -0.45
C VAL A 116 -7.39 23.21 -1.54
N ARG A 117 -8.31 24.18 -1.38
CA ARG A 117 -8.57 25.23 -2.37
C ARG A 117 -7.34 26.09 -2.62
N GLY A 118 -6.85 26.06 -3.86
CA GLY A 118 -5.68 26.83 -4.30
C GLY A 118 -4.34 26.11 -4.14
N ALA A 119 -4.34 24.85 -3.69
CA ALA A 119 -3.15 24.01 -3.68
C ALA A 119 -2.68 23.63 -5.09
N THR A 120 -1.46 23.10 -5.18
CA THR A 120 -0.87 22.63 -6.43
C THR A 120 -1.51 21.31 -6.86
N LEU A 121 -2.07 21.24 -8.07
CA LEU A 121 -2.50 19.99 -8.69
C LEU A 121 -1.51 19.55 -9.77
N PHE A 122 -1.18 18.26 -9.76
CA PHE A 122 -0.31 17.59 -10.73
C PHE A 122 -1.14 16.77 -11.71
N GLY A 123 -0.48 16.22 -12.73
CA GLY A 123 -1.04 15.09 -13.47
C GLY A 123 -1.22 13.87 -12.55
N GLN A 124 -2.11 12.96 -12.93
CA GLN A 124 -2.28 11.71 -12.20
C GLN A 124 -1.00 10.86 -12.28
N GLN A 125 -0.88 9.85 -11.42
CA GLN A 125 0.35 9.03 -11.34
C GLN A 125 0.77 8.45 -12.69
N ILE A 126 -0.16 8.07 -13.58
CA ILE A 126 0.17 7.59 -14.93
C ILE A 126 0.84 8.67 -15.80
N ASN A 127 0.51 9.95 -15.61
CA ASN A 127 1.18 11.08 -16.27
C ASN A 127 2.56 11.32 -15.67
N ALA A 128 2.69 11.15 -14.35
CA ALA A 128 3.94 11.28 -13.62
C ALA A 128 4.96 10.21 -14.07
N ALA A 129 4.52 8.95 -14.17
CA ALA A 129 5.32 7.85 -14.69
C ALA A 129 5.72 8.02 -16.17
N ALA A 130 4.79 8.49 -17.02
CA ALA A 130 5.05 8.75 -18.44
C ALA A 130 6.16 9.80 -18.70
N SER A 131 6.56 10.58 -17.69
CA SER A 131 7.73 11.45 -17.75
C SER A 131 9.07 10.69 -17.74
N PHE A 132 9.10 9.50 -17.13
CA PHE A 132 10.31 8.75 -16.74
C PHE A 132 11.29 9.58 -15.89
N ARG A 133 10.78 10.47 -15.01
CA ARG A 133 11.56 11.34 -14.11
C ARG A 133 11.18 11.14 -12.64
N PRO A 134 11.83 10.22 -11.90
CA PRO A 134 11.56 10.03 -10.48
C PRO A 134 11.82 11.29 -9.63
N ASP A 135 12.74 12.16 -10.04
CA ASP A 135 12.96 13.45 -9.36
C ASP A 135 11.76 14.41 -9.45
N LEU A 136 10.99 14.38 -10.55
CA LEU A 136 9.74 15.14 -10.64
C LEU A 136 8.65 14.51 -9.78
N VAL A 137 8.64 13.18 -9.63
CA VAL A 137 7.70 12.46 -8.77
C VAL A 137 8.00 12.69 -7.28
N TYR A 138 9.28 12.76 -6.89
CA TYR A 138 9.69 13.20 -5.56
C TYR A 138 9.22 14.63 -5.26
N GLU A 139 9.42 15.58 -6.19
CA GLU A 139 8.95 16.95 -6.01
C GLU A 139 7.42 17.07 -5.99
N GLN A 140 6.70 16.25 -6.76
CA GLN A 140 5.23 16.11 -6.67
C GLN A 140 4.82 15.65 -5.26
N GLY A 141 5.47 14.62 -4.71
CA GLY A 141 5.22 14.16 -3.34
C GLY A 141 5.50 15.24 -2.29
N ARG A 142 6.65 15.90 -2.40
CA ARG A 142 7.08 16.97 -1.47
C ARG A 142 6.13 18.17 -1.48
N ILE A 143 5.64 18.58 -2.64
CA ILE A 143 4.68 19.70 -2.76
C ILE A 143 3.29 19.27 -2.28
N THR A 144 2.87 18.04 -2.58
CA THR A 144 1.62 17.45 -2.08
C THR A 144 1.60 17.42 -0.56
N ALA A 145 2.65 16.88 0.07
CA ALA A 145 2.78 16.85 1.53
C ALA A 145 2.85 18.25 2.16
N ARG A 146 3.54 19.21 1.53
CA ARG A 146 3.54 20.61 1.96
C ARG A 146 2.13 21.20 1.99
N ASP A 147 1.37 21.03 0.91
CA ASP A 147 0.05 21.66 0.76
C ASP A 147 -1.02 20.97 1.62
N THR A 148 -0.95 19.65 1.82
CA THR A 148 -1.84 18.90 2.73
C THR A 148 -1.51 19.18 4.21
N LEU A 149 -0.23 19.22 4.59
CA LEU A 149 0.18 19.61 5.94
C LEU A 149 -0.08 21.10 6.23
N ALA A 150 -0.13 21.96 5.20
CA ALA A 150 -0.59 23.34 5.34
C ALA A 150 -2.08 23.44 5.71
N ALA A 151 -2.90 22.46 5.32
CA ALA A 151 -4.28 22.30 5.79
C ALA A 151 -4.40 21.64 7.18
N GLY A 152 -3.29 21.26 7.82
CA GLY A 152 -3.26 20.62 9.13
C GLY A 152 -3.39 19.09 9.09
N ILE A 153 -3.42 18.48 7.91
CA ILE A 153 -3.63 17.04 7.72
C ILE A 153 -2.26 16.34 7.61
N PRO A 154 -1.86 15.46 8.56
CA PRO A 154 -0.56 14.81 8.56
C PRO A 154 -0.51 13.48 7.78
N TRP A 155 -1.63 12.90 7.37
CA TRP A 155 -1.64 11.56 6.75
C TRP A 155 -2.30 11.57 5.37
N ILE A 156 -1.60 11.02 4.38
CA ILE A 156 -2.00 11.02 2.97
C ILE A 156 -2.26 9.60 2.51
N PHE A 157 -3.46 9.35 1.99
CA PHE A 157 -3.87 8.08 1.41
C PHE A 157 -3.31 7.87 0.00
N GLY A 158 -1.98 7.89 -0.12
CA GLY A 158 -1.25 7.62 -1.37
C GLY A 158 0.25 7.39 -1.11
N PRO A 159 0.98 6.82 -2.07
CA PRO A 159 0.59 6.59 -3.48
C PRO A 159 -0.35 5.39 -3.72
N ILE A 160 -1.05 5.42 -4.86
CA ILE A 160 -1.68 4.22 -5.42
C ILE A 160 -0.64 3.42 -6.20
N LEU A 161 -0.32 2.23 -5.72
CA LEU A 161 0.62 1.28 -6.29
C LEU A 161 -0.12 0.05 -6.82
N GLY A 162 0.41 -0.51 -7.91
CA GLY A 162 -0.06 -1.77 -8.46
C GLY A 162 -0.23 -1.69 -9.96
N ILE A 163 0.08 -2.81 -10.61
CA ILE A 163 0.19 -2.89 -12.06
C ILE A 163 -1.20 -2.89 -12.69
N SER A 164 -1.60 -1.80 -13.33
CA SER A 164 -2.86 -1.81 -14.09
C SER A 164 -2.66 -2.60 -15.38
N ARG A 165 -3.16 -3.84 -15.40
CA ARG A 165 -3.09 -4.73 -16.57
C ARG A 165 -4.33 -4.69 -17.45
N ASN A 166 -5.41 -4.08 -16.99
CA ASN A 166 -6.67 -4.02 -17.72
C ASN A 166 -7.08 -2.55 -17.92
N PRO A 167 -6.94 -1.97 -19.11
CA PRO A 167 -7.25 -0.57 -19.36
C PRO A 167 -8.75 -0.24 -19.30
N LEU A 168 -9.63 -1.23 -19.12
CA LEU A 168 -11.03 -1.02 -18.79
C LEU A 168 -11.25 -0.66 -17.31
N TRP A 169 -10.28 -0.92 -16.43
CA TRP A 169 -10.38 -0.61 -15.01
C TRP A 169 -10.42 0.91 -14.79
N PRO A 170 -11.50 1.46 -14.20
CA PRO A 170 -11.71 2.91 -14.16
C PRO A 170 -10.62 3.67 -13.40
N ARG A 171 -9.93 3.01 -12.46
CA ARG A 171 -8.86 3.59 -11.63
C ARG A 171 -7.46 3.46 -12.25
N THR A 172 -7.34 2.99 -13.50
CA THR A 172 -6.05 2.84 -14.22
C THR A 172 -5.16 4.09 -14.15
N PHE A 173 -5.76 5.28 -14.21
CA PHE A 173 -5.02 6.54 -14.17
C PHE A 173 -4.32 6.83 -12.83
N GLU A 174 -4.79 6.22 -11.74
CA GLU A 174 -4.23 6.37 -10.39
C GLU A 174 -2.92 5.59 -10.21
N THR A 175 -2.64 4.60 -11.06
CA THR A 175 -1.41 3.80 -11.01
C THR A 175 -0.24 4.48 -11.73
N PHE A 176 0.99 4.02 -11.52
CA PHE A 176 2.13 4.45 -12.34
C PHE A 176 2.16 3.73 -13.71
N GLY A 177 1.48 2.58 -13.86
CA GLY A 177 1.19 1.98 -15.17
C GLY A 177 1.13 0.45 -15.17
N GLU A 178 1.71 -0.14 -16.21
CA GLU A 178 1.70 -1.60 -16.47
C GLU A 178 3.06 -2.29 -16.25
N ASP A 179 4.11 -1.54 -15.84
CA ASP A 179 5.47 -2.07 -15.66
C ASP A 179 5.93 -2.03 -14.19
N PRO A 180 6.21 -3.19 -13.55
CA PRO A 180 6.59 -3.24 -12.14
C PRO A 180 7.87 -2.49 -11.78
N TYR A 181 8.81 -2.35 -12.71
CA TYR A 181 10.06 -1.64 -12.44
C TYR A 181 9.83 -0.12 -12.44
N LEU A 182 9.09 0.41 -13.41
CA LEU A 182 8.67 1.81 -13.45
C LEU A 182 7.82 2.17 -12.22
N ASP A 183 6.82 1.35 -11.89
CA ASP A 183 6.00 1.54 -10.69
C ASP A 183 6.85 1.54 -9.41
N SER A 184 7.87 0.67 -9.30
CA SER A 184 8.79 0.65 -8.15
C SER A 184 9.65 1.92 -8.06
N VAL A 185 10.26 2.34 -9.18
CA VAL A 185 11.09 3.55 -9.24
C VAL A 185 10.28 4.81 -8.89
N MET A 186 9.00 4.85 -9.26
CA MET A 186 8.11 5.95 -8.91
C MET A 186 7.55 5.83 -7.48
N ALA A 187 7.36 4.62 -6.95
CA ALA A 187 6.95 4.35 -5.57
C ALA A 187 8.00 4.82 -4.55
N ASP A 188 9.28 4.51 -4.77
CA ASP A 188 10.38 5.03 -3.94
C ASP A 188 10.38 6.56 -3.92
N ALA A 189 10.34 7.16 -5.11
CA ALA A 189 10.39 8.60 -5.28
C ALA A 189 9.22 9.33 -4.61
N ILE A 190 7.98 8.88 -4.82
CA ILE A 190 6.79 9.53 -4.26
C ILE A 190 6.73 9.37 -2.74
N VAL A 191 7.09 8.20 -2.18
CA VAL A 191 7.10 7.97 -0.73
C VAL A 191 8.16 8.85 -0.05
N ARG A 192 9.40 8.86 -0.58
CA ARG A 192 10.44 9.77 -0.08
C ARG A 192 10.03 11.23 -0.21
N GLY A 193 9.36 11.60 -1.30
CA GLY A 193 8.82 12.94 -1.51
C GLY A 193 7.79 13.33 -0.46
N LEU A 194 6.75 12.52 -0.28
CA LEU A 194 5.66 12.75 0.68
C LEU A 194 6.18 12.85 2.13
N GLN A 195 7.11 11.99 2.53
CA GLN A 195 7.59 11.93 3.92
C GLN A 195 8.82 12.84 4.18
N SER A 196 9.34 13.53 3.15
CA SER A 196 10.56 14.37 3.23
C SER A 196 10.53 15.53 4.24
N ASN A 197 9.34 15.89 4.74
CA ASN A 197 9.17 16.94 5.75
C ASN A 197 9.28 16.42 7.20
N GLY A 198 9.34 15.11 7.43
CA GLY A 198 9.36 14.51 8.77
C GLY A 198 8.10 14.76 9.60
N SER A 199 6.96 15.07 8.97
CA SER A 199 5.68 15.38 9.62
C SER A 199 4.46 14.99 8.76
N THR A 200 4.67 14.20 7.72
CA THR A 200 3.61 13.65 6.87
C THR A 200 3.86 12.18 6.61
N ALA A 201 2.84 11.35 6.87
CA ALA A 201 2.85 9.93 6.59
C ALA A 201 2.27 9.64 5.21
N ALA A 202 2.95 8.80 4.43
CA ALA A 202 2.46 8.23 3.19
C ALA A 202 1.78 6.87 3.45
N CYS A 203 0.84 6.51 2.58
CA CYS A 203 0.05 5.29 2.67
C CYS A 203 0.09 4.53 1.34
N MET A 204 0.86 3.45 1.26
CA MET A 204 0.88 2.63 0.06
C MET A 204 -0.46 1.89 -0.08
N LYS A 205 -1.17 2.10 -1.19
CA LYS A 205 -2.48 1.48 -1.42
C LYS A 205 -2.66 0.99 -2.84
N HIS A 206 -3.49 0.01 -3.15
CA HIS A 206 -4.35 -0.74 -2.25
C HIS A 206 -3.71 -2.13 -2.17
N TRP A 207 -2.91 -2.35 -1.13
CA TRP A 207 -2.23 -3.62 -0.87
C TRP A 207 -3.28 -4.72 -0.95
N ILE A 208 -3.15 -5.78 -1.75
CA ILE A 208 -2.27 -5.97 -2.91
C ILE A 208 -3.06 -6.69 -4.04
N VAL A 209 -2.60 -6.58 -5.30
CA VAL A 209 -3.18 -7.20 -6.53
C VAL A 209 -4.54 -6.64 -7.01
N TYR A 210 -5.13 -5.65 -6.32
CA TYR A 210 -6.39 -4.98 -6.71
C TYR A 210 -6.46 -4.59 -8.20
N THR A 211 -5.34 -4.09 -8.73
CA THR A 211 -5.18 -3.57 -10.10
C THR A 211 -5.21 -4.62 -11.22
N LYS A 212 -5.33 -5.92 -10.90
CA LYS A 212 -5.33 -7.01 -11.90
C LYS A 212 -6.68 -7.19 -12.63
N THR A 213 -7.79 -6.83 -11.98
CA THR A 213 -9.18 -6.78 -12.48
C THR A 213 -9.47 -7.58 -13.77
N PRO A 214 -9.72 -8.91 -13.67
CA PRO A 214 -9.80 -9.80 -14.83
C PRO A 214 -10.91 -9.48 -15.85
N THR A 215 -11.99 -8.82 -15.45
CA THR A 215 -13.04 -8.32 -16.35
C THR A 215 -12.92 -6.82 -16.61
N GLY A 216 -12.26 -6.09 -15.70
CA GLY A 216 -12.06 -4.64 -15.77
C GLY A 216 -13.08 -3.85 -14.97
N HIS A 217 -14.04 -4.52 -14.33
CA HIS A 217 -14.84 -3.86 -13.30
C HIS A 217 -13.98 -3.58 -12.08
N ASP A 218 -14.32 -2.51 -11.35
CA ASP A 218 -13.71 -2.28 -10.05
C ASP A 218 -14.21 -3.31 -9.02
N LYS A 219 -13.36 -3.64 -8.04
CA LYS A 219 -13.61 -4.66 -7.00
C LYS A 219 -13.83 -6.09 -7.54
N ASP A 220 -13.34 -6.36 -8.75
CA ASP A 220 -13.26 -7.69 -9.37
C ASP A 220 -12.44 -8.67 -8.48
N ALA A 221 -12.97 -9.88 -8.26
CA ALA A 221 -12.23 -10.95 -7.60
C ALA A 221 -11.04 -11.43 -8.45
N VAL A 222 -9.89 -11.71 -7.82
CA VAL A 222 -8.64 -12.02 -8.52
C VAL A 222 -8.15 -13.43 -8.21
N THR A 223 -7.87 -14.20 -9.28
CA THR A 223 -7.04 -15.41 -9.21
C THR A 223 -5.62 -15.07 -9.66
N VAL A 224 -4.61 -15.44 -8.85
CA VAL A 224 -3.20 -15.10 -9.06
C VAL A 224 -2.29 -16.15 -8.42
N SER A 225 -1.20 -16.53 -9.10
CA SER A 225 -0.18 -17.38 -8.48
C SER A 225 0.67 -16.56 -7.49
N ASP A 226 1.27 -17.21 -6.50
CA ASP A 226 2.26 -16.56 -5.64
C ASP A 226 3.41 -15.98 -6.47
N TYR A 227 3.80 -16.67 -7.55
CA TYR A 227 4.81 -16.18 -8.49
C TYR A 227 4.40 -14.85 -9.11
N ASP A 228 3.19 -14.77 -9.72
CA ASP A 228 2.67 -13.54 -10.32
C ASP A 228 2.64 -12.39 -9.29
N LEU A 229 2.15 -12.70 -8.08
CA LEU A 229 1.99 -11.74 -7.00
C LEU A 229 3.34 -11.17 -6.58
N LEU A 230 4.30 -12.03 -6.23
CA LEU A 230 5.62 -11.63 -5.75
C LEU A 230 6.49 -10.96 -6.82
N ASN A 231 6.37 -11.37 -8.09
CA ASN A 231 7.27 -10.93 -9.17
C ASN A 231 6.72 -9.77 -10.00
N TYR A 232 5.41 -9.49 -9.98
CA TYR A 232 4.83 -8.37 -10.72
C TYR A 232 4.03 -7.41 -9.84
N PHE A 233 3.20 -7.88 -8.90
CA PHE A 233 2.31 -6.99 -8.15
C PHE A 233 2.93 -6.45 -6.85
N LEU A 234 3.87 -7.17 -6.25
CA LEU A 234 4.60 -6.79 -5.04
C LEU A 234 5.71 -5.74 -5.23
N PRO A 235 6.54 -5.76 -6.30
CA PRO A 235 7.73 -4.90 -6.36
C PRO A 235 7.49 -3.42 -6.04
N PRO A 236 6.38 -2.78 -6.48
CA PRO A 236 6.11 -1.39 -6.11
C PRO A 236 5.88 -1.19 -4.60
N PHE A 237 5.11 -2.08 -3.97
CA PHE A 237 4.87 -2.03 -2.52
C PHE A 237 6.15 -2.35 -1.73
N LYS A 238 6.97 -3.31 -2.18
CA LYS A 238 8.30 -3.51 -1.57
C LYS A 238 9.16 -2.26 -1.71
N SER A 239 9.15 -1.60 -2.86
CA SER A 239 9.91 -0.35 -3.06
C SER A 239 9.40 0.81 -2.19
N ALA A 240 8.13 0.81 -1.79
CA ALA A 240 7.59 1.73 -0.80
C ALA A 240 8.02 1.37 0.63
N ILE A 241 8.05 0.09 0.99
CA ILE A 241 8.60 -0.43 2.25
C ILE A 241 10.10 -0.07 2.37
N ASP A 242 10.90 -0.31 1.33
CA ASP A 242 12.33 0.04 1.23
C ASP A 242 12.57 1.57 1.22
N ALA A 243 11.52 2.35 0.93
CA ALA A 243 11.50 3.81 1.06
C ALA A 243 11.04 4.32 2.44
N GLY A 244 10.63 3.42 3.34
CA GLY A 244 10.19 3.72 4.70
C GLY A 244 8.75 4.19 4.80
N VAL A 245 7.84 3.71 3.94
CA VAL A 245 6.41 4.09 3.98
C VAL A 245 5.80 3.76 5.35
N LEU A 246 5.20 4.77 6.01
CA LEU A 246 4.73 4.65 7.40
C LEU A 246 3.38 3.95 7.55
N SER A 247 2.58 3.89 6.48
CA SER A 247 1.29 3.19 6.49
C SER A 247 0.98 2.50 5.17
N ALA A 248 -0.01 1.62 5.21
CA ALA A 248 -0.57 0.95 4.05
C ALA A 248 -2.08 0.83 4.20
N MET A 249 -2.77 0.69 3.07
CA MET A 249 -4.21 0.43 3.04
C MET A 249 -4.45 -0.84 2.24
N GLU A 250 -5.28 -1.74 2.77
CA GLU A 250 -5.64 -2.99 2.09
C GLU A 250 -6.71 -2.78 1.00
N ASN A 251 -7.52 -3.78 0.62
CA ASN A 251 -8.41 -3.64 -0.54
C ASN A 251 -9.65 -4.52 -0.54
N TYR A 252 -10.65 -4.06 -1.30
CA TYR A 252 -11.99 -4.65 -1.40
C TYR A 252 -12.09 -6.06 -2.02
N ILE A 253 -11.00 -6.68 -2.48
CA ILE A 253 -11.10 -7.87 -3.35
C ILE A 253 -10.82 -9.18 -2.61
N SER A 254 -11.45 -10.25 -3.09
CA SER A 254 -11.00 -11.60 -2.76
C SER A 254 -9.86 -12.01 -3.69
N VAL A 255 -8.74 -12.44 -3.08
CA VAL A 255 -7.57 -12.97 -3.79
C VAL A 255 -7.55 -14.48 -3.59
N ASN A 256 -7.61 -15.24 -4.68
CA ASN A 256 -7.77 -16.69 -4.70
C ASN A 256 -8.98 -17.18 -3.85
N GLY A 257 -10.07 -16.40 -3.86
CA GLY A 257 -11.31 -16.72 -3.12
C GLY A 257 -11.29 -16.34 -1.63
N VAL A 258 -10.27 -15.63 -1.14
CA VAL A 258 -10.20 -15.14 0.24
C VAL A 258 -10.19 -13.60 0.26
N PRO A 259 -11.22 -12.93 0.82
CA PRO A 259 -11.27 -11.47 0.99
C PRO A 259 -10.04 -10.95 1.71
N LEU A 260 -9.42 -9.88 1.21
CA LEU A 260 -8.08 -9.49 1.64
C LEU A 260 -8.02 -9.10 3.12
N VAL A 261 -8.99 -8.33 3.60
CA VAL A 261 -9.23 -7.99 5.02
C VAL A 261 -9.37 -9.21 5.96
N SER A 262 -9.40 -10.44 5.42
CA SER A 262 -9.39 -11.71 6.17
C SER A 262 -8.25 -12.68 5.80
N ASN A 263 -7.30 -12.24 4.98
CA ASN A 263 -6.36 -13.11 4.27
C ASN A 263 -4.99 -13.20 4.97
N LYS A 264 -4.87 -14.14 5.91
CA LYS A 264 -3.62 -14.48 6.64
C LYS A 264 -2.37 -14.54 5.77
N LYS A 265 -2.48 -15.02 4.53
CA LYS A 265 -1.33 -15.19 3.64
C LYS A 265 -0.77 -13.83 3.19
N LEU A 266 -1.64 -12.90 2.82
CA LEU A 266 -1.22 -11.62 2.25
C LEU A 266 -1.08 -10.52 3.32
N MET A 267 -1.84 -10.62 4.42
CA MET A 267 -1.87 -9.61 5.49
C MET A 267 -0.95 -9.92 6.68
N ASN A 268 -0.51 -11.17 6.84
CA ASN A 268 0.44 -11.55 7.89
C ASN A 268 1.70 -12.15 7.25
N ALA A 269 1.57 -13.31 6.58
CA ALA A 269 2.74 -14.03 6.06
C ALA A 269 3.60 -13.19 5.11
N LEU A 270 2.99 -12.54 4.10
CA LEU A 270 3.75 -11.67 3.21
C LEU A 270 4.14 -10.34 3.89
N LEU A 271 3.15 -9.59 4.39
CA LEU A 271 3.33 -8.20 4.82
C LEU A 271 4.19 -8.05 6.10
N ARG A 272 3.94 -8.89 7.10
CA ARG A 272 4.65 -8.85 8.40
C ARG A 272 5.80 -9.85 8.40
N ASP A 273 5.53 -11.11 8.05
CA ASP A 273 6.48 -12.20 8.31
C ASP A 273 7.62 -12.27 7.27
N ASP A 274 7.37 -11.96 6.00
CA ASP A 274 8.38 -12.04 4.93
C ASP A 274 9.07 -10.70 4.64
N LEU A 275 8.28 -9.62 4.61
CA LEU A 275 8.75 -8.27 4.33
C LEU A 275 9.31 -7.55 5.56
N GLY A 276 8.91 -7.93 6.78
CA GLY A 276 9.32 -7.24 8.00
C GLY A 276 8.88 -5.78 8.02
N TRP A 277 7.66 -5.48 7.56
CA TRP A 277 7.13 -4.12 7.58
C TRP A 277 6.27 -3.90 8.82
N ASP A 278 6.70 -2.96 9.66
CA ASP A 278 6.11 -2.66 10.97
C ASP A 278 5.23 -1.40 10.97
N GLY A 279 4.98 -0.80 9.79
CA GLY A 279 4.09 0.37 9.65
C GLY A 279 2.60 0.04 9.83
N MET A 280 1.75 1.07 9.84
CA MET A 280 0.33 0.92 10.20
C MET A 280 -0.58 0.56 9.02
N MET A 281 -1.31 -0.56 9.14
CA MET A 281 -2.28 -1.05 8.15
C MET A 281 -3.71 -0.60 8.48
N VAL A 282 -4.28 0.23 7.62
CA VAL A 282 -5.69 0.64 7.65
C VAL A 282 -6.53 -0.15 6.65
N THR A 283 -7.81 -0.39 6.95
CA THR A 283 -8.73 -0.94 5.94
C THR A 283 -9.09 0.09 4.86
N ASP A 284 -9.52 -0.37 3.70
CA ASP A 284 -10.27 0.50 2.78
C ASP A 284 -11.72 0.73 3.32
N TYR A 285 -12.45 1.66 2.72
CA TYR A 285 -13.67 2.26 3.26
C TYR A 285 -14.80 1.23 3.50
N ALA A 286 -15.12 0.99 4.78
CA ALA A 286 -16.10 0.01 5.26
C ALA A 286 -15.84 -1.45 4.81
N GLU A 287 -14.59 -1.84 4.51
CA GLU A 287 -14.27 -3.17 3.97
C GLU A 287 -14.52 -4.33 4.95
N ILE A 288 -14.41 -4.11 6.27
CA ILE A 288 -14.75 -5.16 7.25
C ILE A 288 -16.20 -5.63 7.05
N ASP A 289 -17.15 -4.71 6.95
CA ASP A 289 -18.57 -5.09 6.81
C ASP A 289 -18.89 -5.68 5.43
N GLN A 290 -18.05 -5.47 4.41
CA GLN A 290 -18.15 -6.18 3.13
C GLN A 290 -17.90 -7.69 3.27
N LEU A 291 -17.24 -8.17 4.34
CA LEU A 291 -17.18 -9.62 4.65
C LEU A 291 -18.59 -10.21 4.85
N ALA A 292 -19.51 -9.43 5.42
CA ALA A 292 -20.91 -9.80 5.61
C ALA A 292 -21.77 -9.43 4.39
N ASP A 293 -21.48 -8.33 3.70
CA ASP A 293 -22.38 -7.76 2.68
C ASP A 293 -22.02 -7.97 1.20
N PHE A 294 -20.75 -8.08 0.86
CA PHE A 294 -20.31 -8.35 -0.52
C PHE A 294 -19.80 -9.79 -0.65
N HIS A 295 -18.80 -10.16 0.16
CA HIS A 295 -18.13 -11.46 0.10
C HIS A 295 -18.97 -12.60 0.68
N ARG A 296 -19.97 -12.29 1.53
CA ARG A 296 -20.87 -13.25 2.21
C ARG A 296 -20.14 -14.38 2.98
N VAL A 297 -18.96 -14.07 3.56
CA VAL A 297 -18.15 -14.99 4.38
C VAL A 297 -18.39 -14.84 5.89
N ALA A 298 -19.04 -13.75 6.31
CA ALA A 298 -19.52 -13.52 7.67
C ALA A 298 -21.06 -13.44 7.71
N ARG A 299 -21.67 -13.76 8.85
CA ARG A 299 -23.13 -13.67 9.04
C ARG A 299 -23.61 -12.36 9.67
N THR A 300 -22.74 -11.65 10.37
CA THR A 300 -22.97 -10.37 11.05
C THR A 300 -21.70 -9.52 11.01
N TYR A 301 -21.82 -8.22 11.29
CA TYR A 301 -20.68 -7.31 11.42
C TYR A 301 -19.77 -7.66 12.61
N ASP A 302 -20.30 -8.24 13.69
CA ASP A 302 -19.49 -8.80 14.79
C ASP A 302 -18.62 -9.97 14.31
N GLU A 303 -19.20 -10.87 13.50
CA GLU A 303 -18.46 -11.99 12.91
C GLU A 303 -17.44 -11.49 11.87
N ALA A 304 -17.78 -10.45 11.11
CA ALA A 304 -16.87 -9.81 10.16
C ALA A 304 -15.65 -9.19 10.88
N THR A 305 -15.91 -8.36 11.90
CA THR A 305 -14.89 -7.74 12.78
C THR A 305 -13.99 -8.81 13.39
N ARG A 306 -14.57 -9.87 13.95
CA ARG A 306 -13.82 -11.02 14.45
C ARG A 306 -13.02 -11.73 13.36
N ILE A 307 -13.57 -11.91 12.17
CA ILE A 307 -12.87 -12.56 11.05
C ILE A 307 -11.68 -11.72 10.59
N SER A 308 -11.81 -10.39 10.54
CA SER A 308 -10.71 -9.46 10.25
C SER A 308 -9.63 -9.55 11.33
N LEU A 309 -9.91 -9.15 12.56
CA LEU A 309 -8.93 -9.09 13.65
C LEU A 309 -8.29 -10.44 13.99
N THR A 310 -9.02 -11.56 13.78
CA THR A 310 -8.45 -12.90 13.99
C THR A 310 -7.84 -13.53 12.73
N ARG A 311 -7.72 -12.83 11.60
CA ARG A 311 -7.08 -13.38 10.37
C ARG A 311 -6.22 -12.42 9.54
N ALA A 312 -6.34 -11.11 9.65
CA ALA A 312 -5.44 -10.15 9.02
C ALA A 312 -4.56 -9.46 10.06
N SER A 313 -3.54 -8.71 9.62
CA SER A 313 -2.98 -7.60 10.41
C SER A 313 -3.69 -6.33 9.98
N VAL A 314 -4.85 -6.07 10.59
CA VAL A 314 -5.55 -4.79 10.48
C VAL A 314 -5.33 -4.08 11.81
N ASP A 315 -4.69 -2.93 11.74
CA ASP A 315 -4.33 -2.15 12.93
C ASP A 315 -5.32 -0.98 13.12
N MET A 316 -5.94 -0.50 12.03
CA MET A 316 -6.99 0.52 12.03
C MET A 316 -8.13 0.16 11.06
N SER A 317 -9.38 0.28 11.50
CA SER A 317 -10.56 0.10 10.66
C SER A 317 -11.10 1.46 10.19
N MET A 318 -11.26 1.60 8.87
CA MET A 318 -12.01 2.69 8.24
C MET A 318 -13.51 2.35 8.30
N ILE A 319 -14.13 2.56 9.47
CA ILE A 319 -15.52 2.16 9.79
C ILE A 319 -16.57 2.97 8.99
N ALA A 320 -16.15 4.02 8.31
CA ALA A 320 -17.01 5.03 7.69
C ALA A 320 -17.85 5.81 8.72
N THR A 321 -19.10 5.41 8.98
CA THR A 321 -20.13 6.31 9.55
C THR A 321 -20.80 5.84 10.84
N ASP A 322 -20.42 4.68 11.39
CA ASP A 322 -21.01 4.14 12.62
C ASP A 322 -19.96 3.54 13.59
N ASP A 323 -20.41 2.70 14.52
CA ASP A 323 -19.60 2.07 15.56
C ASP A 323 -19.58 0.53 15.51
N SER A 324 -19.91 -0.08 14.36
CA SER A 324 -19.99 -1.54 14.14
C SER A 324 -18.72 -2.26 14.63
N PHE A 325 -17.57 -1.83 14.13
CA PHE A 325 -16.25 -2.38 14.47
C PHE A 325 -15.90 -2.22 15.95
N MET A 326 -16.18 -1.06 16.56
CA MET A 326 -15.88 -0.82 17.97
C MET A 326 -16.71 -1.72 18.89
N ASN A 327 -17.99 -1.93 18.57
CA ASN A 327 -18.88 -2.80 19.33
C ASN A 327 -18.56 -4.29 19.11
N GLY A 328 -18.30 -4.70 17.86
CA GLY A 328 -17.86 -6.06 17.52
C GLY A 328 -16.52 -6.45 18.14
N THR A 329 -15.60 -5.49 18.29
CA THR A 329 -14.29 -5.72 18.93
C THR A 329 -14.42 -5.90 20.45
N LYS A 330 -15.28 -5.11 21.11
CA LYS A 330 -15.62 -5.32 22.54
C LYS A 330 -16.20 -6.72 22.77
N ALA A 331 -17.20 -7.10 21.96
CA ALA A 331 -17.82 -8.41 22.02
C ALA A 331 -16.82 -9.57 21.77
N LEU A 332 -15.79 -9.37 20.94
CA LEU A 332 -14.70 -10.34 20.74
C LEU A 332 -13.83 -10.48 22.01
N LEU A 333 -13.37 -9.37 22.60
CA LEU A 333 -12.46 -9.42 23.74
C LEU A 333 -13.15 -9.97 25.00
N GLU A 334 -14.44 -9.69 25.21
CA GLU A 334 -15.25 -10.34 26.26
C GLU A 334 -15.33 -11.87 26.09
N GLN A 335 -15.39 -12.36 24.85
CA GLN A 335 -15.50 -13.78 24.53
C GLN A 335 -14.14 -14.51 24.44
N SER A 336 -13.04 -13.79 24.22
CA SER A 336 -11.70 -14.36 24.02
C SER A 336 -10.58 -13.31 24.18
N PRO A 337 -10.16 -13.00 25.42
CA PRO A 337 -9.06 -12.07 25.69
C PRO A 337 -7.71 -12.46 25.05
N GLN A 338 -7.52 -13.74 24.72
CA GLN A 338 -6.26 -14.31 24.23
C GLN A 338 -5.89 -13.95 22.78
N TYR A 339 -6.61 -13.04 22.11
CA TYR A 339 -6.32 -12.63 20.73
C TYR A 339 -5.27 -11.51 20.58
N LEU A 340 -4.69 -11.01 21.68
CA LEU A 340 -3.76 -9.87 21.72
C LEU A 340 -2.27 -10.19 21.39
N ALA A 341 -1.92 -11.33 20.76
CA ALA A 341 -0.52 -11.64 20.35
C ALA A 341 -0.40 -12.73 19.25
N ARG A 342 0.57 -12.63 18.32
CA ARG A 342 0.81 -13.63 17.23
C ARG A 342 2.23 -13.70 16.59
N PRO A 343 2.72 -14.93 16.29
CA PRO A 343 3.75 -15.24 15.26
C PRO A 343 3.31 -16.34 14.22
N TYR A 344 4.26 -16.95 13.47
CA TYR A 344 4.20 -17.01 11.98
C TYR A 344 4.78 -18.26 11.18
N ARG A 345 4.60 -18.28 9.82
CA ARG A 345 5.42 -18.91 8.69
C ARG A 345 4.95 -20.15 7.80
N SER A 346 5.32 -20.21 6.48
CA SER A 346 5.03 -21.24 5.39
C SER A 346 5.92 -21.26 4.07
N LEU A 347 5.98 -22.33 3.20
CA LEU A 347 6.84 -22.40 1.92
C LEU A 347 6.40 -23.22 0.63
N ASN A 348 7.07 -22.93 -0.52
CA ASN A 348 7.24 -23.51 -1.91
C ASN A 348 6.54 -22.88 -3.21
N VAL A 349 7.26 -22.67 -4.35
CA VAL A 349 6.82 -22.06 -5.69
C VAL A 349 7.55 -22.65 -6.94
N PRO A 350 7.14 -22.42 -8.23
CA PRO A 350 7.75 -21.38 -9.16
C PRO A 350 6.76 -20.91 -10.30
N GLU A 351 7.03 -20.37 -11.52
CA GLU A 351 8.14 -19.69 -12.28
C GLU A 351 7.55 -18.86 -13.47
N MET A 352 8.25 -17.85 -14.04
CA MET A 352 8.44 -17.48 -15.48
C MET A 352 8.88 -16.00 -15.76
N LYS A 353 10.08 -15.83 -16.37
CA LYS A 353 10.64 -14.70 -17.20
C LYS A 353 10.31 -13.20 -16.90
N GLN A 354 11.37 -12.37 -16.86
CA GLN A 354 11.35 -10.91 -16.61
C GLN A 354 12.30 -10.08 -17.52
N LEU A 355 12.08 -8.77 -17.59
CA LEU A 355 13.02 -7.76 -18.13
C LEU A 355 13.88 -7.16 -16.99
N LYS A 356 15.19 -6.94 -17.23
CA LYS A 356 16.15 -6.61 -16.13
C LYS A 356 16.89 -5.27 -16.22
N LYS A 357 17.15 -4.71 -17.42
CA LYS A 357 17.79 -3.38 -17.61
C LYS A 357 17.25 -2.69 -18.86
N PHE A 358 17.31 -1.36 -18.90
CA PHE A 358 17.11 -0.57 -20.12
C PHE A 358 17.96 0.71 -20.12
N SER A 359 18.10 1.37 -21.28
CA SER A 359 18.74 2.67 -21.41
C SER A 359 18.07 3.46 -22.54
N LYS A 360 17.76 4.74 -22.30
CA LYS A 360 17.03 5.60 -23.24
C LYS A 360 18.00 6.36 -24.13
N ILE A 361 18.32 5.78 -25.28
CA ILE A 361 19.14 6.43 -26.31
C ILE A 361 18.33 7.45 -27.14
N SER A 362 19.03 8.37 -27.80
CA SER A 362 18.45 9.32 -28.75
C SER A 362 19.37 9.43 -29.96
N LEU A 363 18.87 9.05 -31.14
CA LEU A 363 19.63 8.98 -32.38
C LEU A 363 19.01 9.88 -33.44
N LYS A 364 19.86 10.55 -34.23
CA LYS A 364 19.46 11.22 -35.48
C LYS A 364 19.36 10.21 -36.62
N VAL A 365 18.72 10.63 -37.71
CA VAL A 365 18.60 9.80 -38.93
C VAL A 365 20.00 9.46 -39.46
N GLY A 366 20.34 8.17 -39.48
CA GLY A 366 21.64 7.65 -39.91
C GLY A 366 22.72 7.56 -38.81
N GLU A 367 22.39 7.87 -37.56
CA GLU A 367 23.30 7.76 -36.41
C GLU A 367 23.22 6.36 -35.77
N THR A 368 24.36 5.86 -35.25
CA THR A 368 24.47 4.53 -34.61
C THR A 368 25.17 4.67 -33.27
N GLN A 369 24.61 4.07 -32.22
CA GLN A 369 25.19 4.03 -30.87
C GLN A 369 25.25 2.59 -30.37
N THR A 370 26.39 2.20 -29.78
CA THR A 370 26.49 0.96 -29.00
C THR A 370 25.92 1.19 -27.60
N VAL A 371 25.00 0.32 -27.18
CA VAL A 371 24.50 0.24 -25.80
C VAL A 371 25.10 -1.00 -25.15
N GLN A 372 25.57 -0.86 -23.91
CA GLN A 372 26.07 -1.97 -23.11
C GLN A 372 25.32 -2.01 -21.78
N PHE A 373 25.00 -3.22 -21.33
CA PHE A 373 24.48 -3.50 -20.00
C PHE A 373 25.40 -4.53 -19.34
N THR A 374 25.70 -4.32 -18.06
CA THR A 374 26.23 -5.36 -17.19
C THR A 374 25.06 -5.93 -16.39
N LEU A 375 24.99 -7.24 -16.26
CA LEU A 375 23.96 -7.97 -15.52
C LEU A 375 24.64 -8.77 -14.41
N THR A 376 24.31 -8.49 -13.15
CA THR A 376 24.90 -9.15 -11.97
C THR A 376 24.14 -10.42 -11.60
N ALA A 377 24.63 -11.21 -10.63
CA ALA A 377 23.87 -12.33 -10.08
C ALA A 377 22.51 -11.89 -9.52
N ASP A 378 22.45 -10.73 -8.85
CA ASP A 378 21.21 -10.14 -8.35
C ASP A 378 20.21 -9.85 -9.48
N ASP A 379 20.69 -9.36 -10.63
CA ASP A 379 19.85 -9.12 -11.81
C ASP A 379 19.19 -10.39 -12.34
N TRP A 380 19.81 -11.56 -12.20
CA TRP A 380 19.21 -12.84 -12.59
C TRP A 380 18.29 -13.41 -11.52
N SER A 381 18.48 -13.00 -10.28
CA SER A 381 17.88 -13.66 -9.14
C SER A 381 16.35 -13.46 -9.02
N VAL A 382 15.71 -14.44 -8.38
CA VAL A 382 14.26 -14.52 -8.13
C VAL A 382 14.00 -15.00 -6.70
N TYR A 383 12.90 -14.58 -6.09
CA TYR A 383 12.53 -15.00 -4.74
C TYR A 383 12.08 -16.47 -4.71
N TYR A 384 12.81 -17.31 -3.95
CA TYR A 384 12.61 -18.75 -3.92
C TYR A 384 12.71 -19.30 -2.48
N PRO A 385 11.66 -19.96 -1.92
CA PRO A 385 10.33 -20.12 -2.52
C PRO A 385 9.10 -19.96 -1.59
N GLN A 386 8.23 -18.96 -1.85
CA GLN A 386 6.86 -18.74 -1.31
C GLN A 386 6.76 -17.80 -0.12
N ILE A 387 5.55 -17.23 -0.02
CA ILE A 387 5.04 -16.45 1.09
C ILE A 387 5.08 -17.28 2.38
N GLY A 388 5.93 -16.87 3.32
CA GLY A 388 5.96 -17.32 4.69
C GLY A 388 7.32 -17.71 5.28
N HIS A 389 8.43 -17.94 4.55
CA HIS A 389 9.79 -17.98 5.18
C HIS A 389 10.77 -16.99 4.54
N GLY A 390 10.31 -15.82 4.14
CA GLY A 390 11.15 -14.66 3.86
C GLY A 390 11.71 -14.55 2.44
N LEU A 391 12.20 -13.35 2.16
CA LEU A 391 12.59 -12.89 0.83
C LEU A 391 14.02 -13.32 0.44
N LYS A 392 14.27 -14.63 0.35
CA LYS A 392 15.54 -15.15 -0.20
C LYS A 392 15.53 -15.11 -1.73
N MET A 393 16.42 -14.34 -2.33
CA MET A 393 16.71 -14.42 -3.78
C MET A 393 17.68 -15.57 -4.08
N ILE A 394 17.48 -16.25 -5.22
CA ILE A 394 18.46 -17.20 -5.82
C ILE A 394 18.58 -16.94 -7.32
N ALA A 395 19.75 -17.21 -7.90
CA ALA A 395 19.94 -17.31 -9.35
C ALA A 395 20.41 -18.73 -9.70
N GLU A 396 19.94 -19.28 -10.82
CA GLU A 396 20.34 -20.61 -11.29
C GLU A 396 21.39 -20.51 -12.42
N ASP A 397 22.44 -21.33 -12.34
CA ASP A 397 23.46 -21.46 -13.40
C ASP A 397 22.84 -22.22 -14.59
N SER A 398 22.63 -21.53 -15.71
CA SER A 398 21.89 -22.05 -16.87
C SER A 398 22.24 -21.32 -18.17
N GLU A 399 21.72 -21.80 -19.30
CA GLU A 399 21.82 -21.15 -20.62
C GLU A 399 20.62 -20.21 -20.83
N PHE A 400 20.89 -18.91 -20.86
CA PHE A 400 19.90 -17.86 -21.00
C PHE A 400 19.88 -17.30 -22.43
N TRP A 401 18.68 -17.04 -22.94
CA TRP A 401 18.46 -16.48 -24.28
C TRP A 401 17.94 -15.04 -24.18
N VAL A 402 18.63 -14.11 -24.84
CA VAL A 402 18.28 -12.69 -24.96
C VAL A 402 17.63 -12.44 -26.31
N ALA A 403 16.44 -11.82 -26.28
CA ALA A 403 15.73 -11.33 -27.46
C ALA A 403 15.83 -9.81 -27.55
N ILE A 404 16.10 -9.27 -28.74
CA ILE A 404 16.06 -7.83 -29.00
C ILE A 404 14.72 -7.50 -29.68
N LYS A 405 13.96 -6.59 -29.05
CA LYS A 405 12.56 -6.17 -29.33
C LYS A 405 11.45 -7.15 -28.88
N PRO A 406 10.23 -6.66 -28.56
CA PRO A 406 9.12 -7.50 -28.08
C PRO A 406 8.62 -8.55 -29.07
N GLU A 407 8.68 -8.29 -30.38
CA GLU A 407 8.20 -9.21 -31.42
C GLU A 407 9.15 -10.38 -31.73
N THR A 408 10.34 -10.41 -31.12
CA THR A 408 11.39 -11.37 -31.43
C THR A 408 11.19 -12.70 -30.70
N GLY A 409 10.62 -13.68 -31.42
CA GLY A 409 10.63 -15.08 -31.01
C GLY A 409 12.00 -15.74 -31.23
N CYS A 410 12.59 -16.27 -30.16
CA CYS A 410 13.84 -17.05 -30.23
C CYS A 410 13.64 -18.57 -30.32
N ASP A 411 12.38 -19.03 -30.24
CA ASP A 411 11.94 -20.45 -30.30
C ASP A 411 12.87 -21.44 -29.57
N VAL A 412 13.07 -21.19 -28.28
CA VAL A 412 14.03 -21.92 -27.42
C VAL A 412 13.60 -23.36 -27.09
N TYR A 413 12.48 -23.83 -27.64
CA TYR A 413 11.93 -25.18 -27.42
C TYR A 413 11.87 -26.02 -28.72
N ASN A 414 12.26 -25.46 -29.86
CA ASN A 414 12.29 -26.15 -31.15
C ASN A 414 13.67 -26.06 -31.79
N GLU A 415 14.41 -27.17 -31.76
CA GLU A 415 15.78 -27.23 -32.28
C GLU A 415 15.87 -26.91 -33.79
N THR A 416 14.78 -27.09 -34.53
CA THR A 416 14.72 -27.00 -36.00
C THR A 416 14.23 -25.65 -36.55
N ALA A 417 13.82 -24.72 -35.69
CA ALA A 417 13.30 -23.41 -36.11
C ALA A 417 14.39 -22.47 -36.64
N SER A 418 14.05 -21.66 -37.64
CA SER A 418 14.93 -20.59 -38.13
C SER A 418 14.94 -19.42 -37.14
N ARG A 419 15.90 -19.43 -36.20
CA ARG A 419 16.02 -18.42 -35.13
C ARG A 419 16.26 -17.02 -35.70
N SER A 420 15.65 -16.02 -35.07
CA SER A 420 15.83 -14.60 -35.43
C SER A 420 17.28 -14.15 -35.22
N SER A 421 17.79 -13.30 -36.11
CA SER A 421 19.10 -12.63 -35.94
C SER A 421 19.12 -11.60 -34.80
N LEU A 422 17.97 -11.35 -34.17
CA LEU A 422 17.81 -10.55 -32.96
C LEU A 422 17.85 -11.40 -31.67
N CYS A 423 18.22 -12.67 -31.76
CA CYS A 423 18.40 -13.58 -30.63
C CYS A 423 19.87 -13.94 -30.40
N SER A 424 20.28 -14.04 -29.14
CA SER A 424 21.61 -14.52 -28.73
C SER A 424 21.48 -15.29 -27.42
N ASN A 425 22.40 -16.22 -27.16
CA ASN A 425 22.51 -16.92 -25.88
C ASN A 425 23.79 -16.54 -25.11
N PHE A 426 23.79 -16.82 -23.81
CA PHE A 426 24.96 -16.81 -22.94
C PHE A 426 24.72 -17.77 -21.76
N THR A 427 25.77 -18.17 -21.06
CA THR A 427 25.68 -19.03 -19.87
C THR A 427 25.94 -18.20 -18.61
N LEU A 428 25.08 -18.35 -17.60
CA LEU A 428 25.40 -17.86 -16.25
C LEU A 428 26.17 -18.95 -15.52
N SER A 429 27.32 -18.60 -14.94
CA SER A 429 28.03 -19.49 -14.01
C SER A 429 28.50 -18.69 -12.80
N THR A 430 27.69 -18.70 -11.76
CA THR A 430 27.90 -18.02 -10.47
C THR A 430 28.77 -18.86 -9.53
N GLY A 431 28.77 -20.19 -9.69
CA GLY A 431 29.70 -21.10 -9.02
C GLY A 431 29.35 -21.48 -7.56
N GLU A 432 28.26 -20.97 -6.99
CA GLU A 432 27.86 -21.24 -5.59
C GLU A 432 26.56 -22.04 -5.45
N TYR A 433 26.49 -23.24 -6.06
CA TYR A 433 25.45 -24.23 -5.72
C TYR A 433 25.96 -25.68 -5.82
N PRO A 434 26.11 -26.40 -4.69
CA PRO A 434 26.33 -27.84 -4.69
C PRO A 434 25.02 -28.60 -4.42
N PHE A 435 24.34 -29.07 -5.47
CA PHE A 435 23.38 -30.17 -5.34
C PHE A 435 24.16 -31.48 -5.09
N GLY A 436 24.58 -31.68 -3.84
CA GLY A 436 25.16 -32.93 -3.36
C GLY A 436 24.12 -34.04 -3.25
N THR A 437 24.47 -35.25 -3.69
CA THR A 437 23.59 -36.42 -3.70
C THR A 437 23.08 -36.81 -2.32
N ILE A 438 21.77 -37.06 -2.21
CA ILE A 438 21.17 -37.84 -1.13
C ILE A 438 20.90 -39.26 -1.67
N GLU A 439 21.76 -40.21 -1.31
CA GLU A 439 21.42 -41.64 -1.33
C GLU A 439 20.78 -42.02 0.01
N ILE A 440 19.61 -42.65 -0.01
CA ILE A 440 19.04 -43.35 1.15
C ILE A 440 18.48 -44.70 0.64
N PRO A 441 18.87 -45.85 1.23
CA PRO A 441 18.48 -47.15 0.72
C PRO A 441 17.17 -47.70 1.34
N TRP A 442 16.44 -48.45 0.50
CA TRP A 442 15.21 -49.22 0.75
C TRP A 442 13.90 -48.44 0.86
#